data_AF-A0A244CTZ3-F1
#
_entry.id   AF-A0A244CTZ3-F1
#
_cell.length_a   1.000
_cell.length_b   1.000
_cell.length_c   1.000
_cell.angle_alpha   90.00
_cell.angle_beta   90.00
_cell.angle_gamma   90.00
#
_symmetry.space_group_name_H-M   'P 1'
#
loop_
_entity.id
_entity.type
_entity.pdbx_description
1 polymer ?
#
loop_
_entity_poly.entity_id
_entity_poly.type
_entity_poly.pdbx_seq_one_letter_code
_entity_poly.pdbx_strand_id
1 'polypeptide(L)'
;MLLIMLAFMFCLIAVKALLMSNQYADTDDAHADERLTQFWFVAIIMAVVAQLMCTYLFDGFFGTFIWLLMLLSSYVIIRLPLVKLLKFERTKRSTVL
;
A
#
# COMPACT_ATOMS: atom_id res chain seq x y z
N MET A 1 22.23 2.35 0.40
CA MET A 1 21.40 2.78 1.55
C MET A 1 20.27 3.72 1.12
N LEU A 2 20.55 4.90 0.54
CA LEU A 2 19.50 5.86 0.13
C LEU A 2 18.47 5.28 -0.86
N LEU A 3 18.92 4.53 -1.88
CA LEU A 3 18.03 3.89 -2.85
C LEU A 3 17.12 2.81 -2.24
N ILE A 4 17.58 2.12 -1.18
CA ILE A 4 16.78 1.13 -0.46
C ILE A 4 15.68 1.83 0.34
N MET A 5 16.00 2.94 1.02
CA MET A 5 14.99 3.74 1.72
C MET A 5 13.96 4.31 0.74
N LEU A 6 14.39 4.75 -0.44
CA LEU A 6 13.49 5.24 -1.48
C LEU A 6 12.57 4.14 -2.02
N ALA A 7 13.12 2.96 -2.31
CA ALA A 7 12.32 1.79 -2.72
C ALA A 7 11.30 1.41 -1.64
N PHE A 8 11.66 1.49 -0.36
CA PHE A 8 10.75 1.26 0.75
C PHE A 8 9.59 2.27 0.79
N MET A 9 9.89 3.55 0.58
CA MET A 9 8.87 4.61 0.51
C MET A 9 7.90 4.36 -0.65
N PHE A 10 8.39 3.91 -1.80
CA PHE A 10 7.53 3.54 -2.93
C PHE A 10 6.66 2.31 -2.63
N CYS A 11 7.19 1.30 -1.94
CA CYS A 11 6.38 0.17 -1.46
C CYS A 11 5.27 0.61 -0.50
N LEU A 12 5.55 1.55 0.42
CA LEU A 12 4.55 2.12 1.31
C LEU A 12 3.45 2.86 0.55
N ILE A 13 3.81 3.68 -0.43
CA ILE A 13 2.85 4.41 -1.26
C ILE A 13 2.00 3.43 -2.07
N ALA A 14 2.62 2.42 -2.67
CA ALA A 14 1.93 1.41 -3.46
C ALA A 14 0.86 0.70 -2.65
N VAL A 15 1.23 0.22 -1.45
CA VAL A 15 0.29 -0.50 -0.57
C VAL A 15 -0.78 0.43 -0.01
N LYS A 16 -0.45 1.68 0.31
CA LYS A 16 -1.44 2.66 0.77
C LYS A 16 -2.49 2.97 -0.32
N ALA A 17 -2.05 3.18 -1.56
CA ALA A 17 -2.94 3.42 -2.69
C ALA A 17 -3.86 2.22 -2.95
N LEU A 18 -3.32 1.00 -2.81
CA LEU A 18 -4.07 -0.24 -2.98
C LEU A 18 -5.07 -0.50 -1.84
N LEU A 19 -4.75 -0.10 -0.61
CA LEU A 19 -5.70 -0.12 0.50
C LEU A 19 -6.81 0.90 0.32
N MET A 20 -6.46 2.11 -0.14
CA MET A 20 -7.43 3.17 -0.39
C MET A 20 -8.36 2.81 -1.54
N SER A 21 -7.85 2.19 -2.62
CA SER A 21 -8.69 1.68 -3.71
C SER A 21 -9.65 0.60 -3.22
N ASN A 22 -9.19 -0.35 -2.39
CA ASN A 22 -10.06 -1.37 -1.82
C ASN A 22 -11.15 -0.76 -0.91
N GLN A 23 -10.84 0.28 -0.14
CA GLN A 23 -11.85 0.99 0.66
C GLN A 23 -12.90 1.69 -0.20
N TYR A 24 -12.50 2.31 -1.31
CA TYR A 24 -13.43 2.92 -2.27
C TYR A 24 -14.29 1.88 -3.01
N ALA A 25 -13.73 0.71 -3.30
CA ALA A 25 -14.47 -0.39 -3.92
C ALA A 25 -15.55 -0.97 -2.97
N ASP A 26 -15.34 -0.89 -1.66
CA ASP A 26 -16.25 -1.40 -0.62
C ASP A 26 -17.36 -0.38 -0.25
N THR A 27 -17.26 0.87 -0.70
CA THR A 27 -18.29 1.91 -0.52
C THR A 27 -19.28 1.93 -1.69
N ASP A 28 -20.55 2.23 -1.44
CA ASP A 28 -21.63 2.37 -2.46
C ASP A 28 -21.30 3.39 -3.59
N ASP A 29 -20.26 4.22 -3.41
CA ASP A 29 -19.69 5.14 -4.41
C ASP A 29 -18.82 4.44 -5.49
N ALA A 30 -18.91 3.12 -5.64
CA ALA A 30 -18.19 2.32 -6.66
C ALA A 30 -18.39 2.80 -8.12
N HIS A 31 -19.31 3.76 -8.36
CA HIS A 31 -19.47 4.44 -9.65
C HIS A 31 -18.35 5.44 -9.98
N ALA A 32 -17.45 5.75 -9.04
CA ALA A 32 -16.25 6.54 -9.29
C ALA A 32 -15.12 5.69 -9.89
N ASP A 33 -15.42 5.01 -11.01
CA ASP A 33 -14.51 4.11 -11.74
C ASP A 33 -13.16 4.80 -12.02
N GLU A 34 -13.18 6.10 -12.35
CA GLU A 34 -11.98 6.86 -12.69
C GLU A 34 -11.02 7.02 -11.50
N ARG A 35 -11.52 7.30 -10.29
CA ARG A 35 -10.66 7.45 -9.10
C ARG A 35 -10.12 6.12 -8.62
N LEU A 36 -10.95 5.07 -8.65
CA LEU A 36 -10.53 3.72 -8.32
C LEU A 36 -9.38 3.26 -9.24
N THR A 37 -9.55 3.48 -10.54
CA THR A 37 -8.56 3.14 -11.56
C THR A 37 -7.26 3.94 -11.39
N GLN A 38 -7.35 5.24 -11.05
CA GLN A 38 -6.19 6.07 -10.75
C GLN A 38 -5.38 5.54 -9.55
N PHE A 39 -6.04 5.16 -8.44
CA PHE A 39 -5.33 4.62 -7.28
C PHE A 39 -4.65 3.27 -7.59
N TRP A 40 -5.32 2.40 -8.34
CA TRP A 40 -4.73 1.15 -8.83
C TRP A 40 -3.51 1.38 -9.72
N PHE A 41 -3.61 2.33 -10.64
CA PHE A 41 -2.52 2.66 -11.56
C PHE A 41 -1.30 3.21 -10.82
N VAL A 42 -1.51 4.11 -9.85
CA VAL A 42 -0.44 4.61 -8.98
C VAL A 42 0.19 3.48 -8.17
N ALA A 43 -0.61 2.56 -7.64
CA ALA A 43 -0.10 1.43 -6.88
C ALA A 43 0.84 0.54 -7.72
N ILE A 44 0.43 0.23 -8.96
CA ILE A 44 1.21 -0.58 -9.89
C ILE A 44 2.50 0.13 -10.27
N ILE A 45 2.46 1.41 -10.66
CA ILE A 45 3.64 2.18 -11.04
C ILE A 45 4.67 2.20 -9.90
N MET A 46 4.23 2.53 -8.69
CA MET A 46 5.14 2.62 -7.55
C MET A 46 5.73 1.26 -7.17
N ALA A 47 4.96 0.18 -7.28
CA ALA A 47 5.45 -1.17 -7.04
C ALA A 47 6.51 -1.59 -8.07
N VAL A 48 6.30 -1.29 -9.36
CA VAL A 48 7.24 -1.60 -10.44
C VAL A 48 8.53 -0.77 -10.32
N VAL A 49 8.41 0.52 -10.00
CA VAL A 49 9.58 1.38 -9.77
C VAL A 49 10.40 0.86 -8.58
N ALA A 50 9.75 0.47 -7.49
CA ALA A 50 10.43 -0.14 -6.35
C ALA A 50 11.13 -1.46 -6.73
N GLN A 51 10.48 -2.30 -7.54
CA GLN A 51 11.06 -3.55 -8.03
C GLN A 51 12.32 -3.29 -8.86
N LEU A 52 12.25 -2.36 -9.81
CA LEU A 52 13.38 -1.98 -10.65
C LEU A 52 14.57 -1.49 -9.81
N MET A 53 14.31 -0.68 -8.77
CA MET A 53 15.36 -0.24 -7.85
C MET A 53 15.98 -1.40 -7.06
N CYS A 54 15.17 -2.33 -6.58
CA CYS A 54 15.67 -3.51 -5.88
C CYS A 54 16.48 -4.44 -6.79
N THR A 55 16.05 -4.67 -8.03
CA THR A 55 16.79 -5.47 -9.02
C THR A 55 18.02 -4.76 -9.58
N TYR A 56 18.09 -3.43 -9.47
CA TYR A 56 19.29 -2.66 -9.82
C TYR A 56 20.35 -2.74 -8.71
N LEU A 57 19.92 -2.72 -7.46
CA LEU A 57 20.80 -2.78 -6.28
C LEU A 57 21.30 -4.20 -5.96
N PHE A 58 20.51 -5.21 -6.29
CA PHE A 58 20.74 -6.59 -5.93
C PHE A 58 20.59 -7.49 -7.15
N ASP A 59 21.33 -8.59 -7.18
CA ASP A 59 21.23 -9.61 -8.22
C ASP A 59 19.76 -10.01 -8.44
N GLY A 60 19.31 -10.14 -9.68
CA GLY A 60 17.87 -10.03 -10.03
C GLY A 60 16.92 -10.88 -9.19
N PHE A 61 17.31 -12.13 -8.88
CA PHE A 61 16.54 -13.02 -8.00
C PHE A 61 16.49 -12.51 -6.56
N PHE A 62 17.63 -12.09 -6.01
CA PHE A 62 17.74 -11.56 -4.65
C PHE A 62 17.04 -10.20 -4.52
N GLY A 63 17.12 -9.34 -5.55
CA GLY A 63 16.39 -8.07 -5.60
C GLY A 63 14.88 -8.25 -5.58
N THR A 64 14.37 -9.22 -6.32
CA THR A 64 12.93 -9.55 -6.32
C THR A 64 12.48 -10.07 -4.95
N PHE A 65 13.30 -10.89 -4.29
CA PHE A 65 13.03 -11.39 -2.95
C PHE A 65 12.99 -10.25 -1.90
N ILE A 66 13.95 -9.33 -1.95
CA ILE A 66 13.98 -8.15 -1.08
C ILE A 66 12.76 -7.26 -1.33
N TRP A 67 12.41 -7.01 -2.59
CA TRP A 67 11.22 -6.24 -2.95
C TRP A 67 9.94 -6.85 -2.38
N LEU A 68 9.76 -8.17 -2.48
CA LEU A 68 8.62 -8.87 -1.88
C LEU A 68 8.57 -8.71 -0.36
N LEU A 69 9.72 -8.84 0.33
CA LEU A 69 9.81 -8.60 1.78
C LEU A 69 9.45 -7.16 2.16
N MET A 70 9.87 -6.18 1.35
CA MET A 70 9.55 -4.76 1.56
C MET A 70 8.06 -4.48 1.32
N LEU A 71 7.44 -5.11 0.33
CA LEU A 71 5.99 -5.05 0.10
C LEU A 71 5.20 -5.66 1.27
N LEU A 72 5.60 -6.86 1.73
CA LEU A 72 4.93 -7.55 2.83
C LEU A 72 5.01 -6.76 4.13
N SER A 73 6.20 -6.25 4.46
CA SER A 73 6.40 -5.42 5.65
C SER A 73 5.62 -4.10 5.55
N SER A 74 5.59 -3.45 4.39
CA SER A 74 4.78 -2.25 4.13
C SER A 74 3.29 -2.52 4.36
N TYR A 75 2.80 -3.68 3.91
CA TYR A 75 1.43 -4.12 4.15
C TYR A 75 1.10 -4.33 5.62
N VAL A 76 1.98 -5.00 6.37
CA VAL A 76 1.79 -5.18 7.82
C VAL A 76 1.80 -3.82 8.55
N ILE A 77 2.74 -2.94 8.22
CA ILE A 77 2.88 -1.61 8.82
C ILE A 77 1.65 -0.75 8.59
N ILE A 78 1.05 -0.78 7.40
CA ILE A 78 -0.12 0.05 7.09
C ILE A 78 -1.41 -0.60 7.63
N ARG A 79 -1.54 -1.93 7.61
CA ARG A 79 -2.73 -2.63 8.08
C ARG A 79 -2.92 -2.53 9.61
N LEU A 80 -1.85 -2.66 10.39
CA LEU A 80 -1.89 -2.60 11.86
C LEU A 80 -2.56 -1.33 12.43
N PRO A 81 -2.18 -0.10 12.02
CA PRO A 81 -2.84 1.12 12.47
C PRO A 81 -4.23 1.30 11.86
N LEU A 82 -4.46 0.86 10.61
CA LEU A 82 -5.78 0.96 9.96
C LEU A 82 -6.85 0.14 10.70
N VAL A 83 -6.51 -1.09 11.12
CA VAL A 83 -7.39 -1.95 11.92
C VAL A 83 -7.65 -1.34 13.31
N LYS A 84 -6.64 -0.72 13.92
CA LYS A 84 -6.82 0.01 15.19
C LYS A 84 -7.73 1.22 15.03
N LEU A 85 -7.58 1.99 13.95
CA LEU A 85 -8.39 3.17 13.65
C LEU A 85 -9.86 2.80 13.40
N LEU A 86 -10.11 1.77 12.59
CA LEU A 86 -11.45 1.25 12.32
C LEU A 86 -12.14 0.73 13.59
N LYS A 87 -11.39 0.03 14.47
CA LYS A 87 -11.91 -0.36 15.79
C LYS A 87 -12.26 0.86 16.64
N PHE A 88 -11.42 1.89 16.65
CA PHE A 88 -11.63 3.10 17.44
C PHE A 88 -12.87 3.89 16.99
N GLU A 89 -13.08 4.08 15.69
CA GLU A 89 -14.29 4.71 15.16
C GLU A 89 -15.55 3.91 15.48
N ARG A 90 -15.49 2.58 15.41
CA ARG A 90 -16.63 1.71 15.76
C ARG A 90 -17.02 1.85 17.22
N THR A 91 -16.05 1.90 18.13
CA THR A 91 -16.32 2.11 19.57
C THR A 91 -16.91 3.50 19.83
N LYS A 92 -16.39 4.53 19.16
CA LYS A 92 -16.88 5.90 19.31
C LYS A 92 -18.31 6.08 18.79
N ARG A 93 -18.71 5.36 17.74
CA ARG A 93 -20.09 5.37 17.22
C ARG A 93 -21.07 4.60 18.12
N SER A 94 -20.57 3.65 18.93
CA SER A 94 -21.38 2.87 19.89
C SER A 94 -21.62 3.57 21.23
N THR A 95 -20.79 4.54 21.63
CA THR A 95 -20.95 5.29 22.90
C THR A 95 -21.80 6.56 22.77
N VAL A 96 -22.39 6.80 21.59
CA VAL A 96 -23.26 7.96 21.32
C VAL A 96 -24.75 7.54 21.25
N LEU A 97 -25.06 6.29 21.59
CA LEU A 97 -26.40 5.76 21.84
C LEU A 97 -26.58 5.55 23.36
#